data_AF-A0A0J6WPA9-F1
#
_entry.id   AF-A0A0J6WPA9-F1
#
_cell.length_a   1.000
_cell.length_b   1.000
_cell.length_c   1.000
_cell.angle_alpha   90.00
_cell.angle_beta   90.00
_cell.angle_gamma   90.00
#
_symmetry.space_group_name_H-M   'P 1'
#
loop_
_entity.id
_entity.type
_entity.pdbx_description
1 polymer ?
#
loop_
_entity_poly.entity_id
_entity_poly.type
_entity_poly.pdbx_seq_one_letter_code
_entity_poly.pdbx_strand_id
1 'polypeptide(L)'
;MLQEARRCLRPGGVIRTVTPDLRAHVDMYLQGDGVVNNEVALHYRDIGMQVEYPIDLIRIPVAAFGHHAGYLYDFETLAAELQRAGFSNIVRCSLGESEHEALRDLDLRGHEGGAQLAVEATA
;
A
#
# COMPACT_ATOMS: atom_id res chain seq x y z
N MET A 1 -3.92 10.38 13.13
CA MET A 1 -3.42 10.81 11.79
C MET A 1 -4.57 11.09 10.83
N LEU A 2 -5.39 10.11 10.45
CA LEU A 2 -6.43 10.29 9.40
C LEU A 2 -7.48 11.37 9.72
N GLN A 3 -7.92 11.49 10.98
CA GLN A 3 -8.82 12.59 11.39
C GLN A 3 -8.20 13.99 11.19
N GLU A 4 -6.90 14.13 11.45
CA GLU A 4 -6.19 15.40 11.21
C GLU A 4 -6.02 15.65 9.71
N ALA A 5 -5.75 14.62 8.92
CA ALA A 5 -5.72 14.74 7.46
C ALA A 5 -7.08 15.22 6.92
N ARG A 6 -8.19 14.65 7.40
CA ARG A 6 -9.55 15.11 7.10
C ARG A 6 -9.74 16.58 7.46
N ARG A 7 -9.34 16.99 8.66
CA ARG A 7 -9.48 18.38 9.14
C ARG A 7 -8.74 19.38 8.25
N CYS A 8 -7.61 18.98 7.66
CA CYS A 8 -6.82 19.83 6.77
C CYS A 8 -7.39 19.95 5.35
N LEU A 9 -8.26 19.03 4.94
CA LEU A 9 -8.89 19.04 3.63
C LEU A 9 -10.14 19.95 3.63
N ARG A 10 -10.41 20.58 2.49
CA ARG A 10 -11.70 21.24 2.25
C ARG A 10 -12.79 20.17 2.12
N PRO A 11 -14.07 20.48 2.41
CA PRO A 11 -15.18 19.57 2.10
C PRO A 11 -15.14 19.14 0.63
N GLY A 12 -15.27 17.84 0.36
CA GLY A 12 -15.12 17.23 -0.96
C GLY A 12 -13.67 16.99 -1.40
N GLY A 13 -12.67 17.33 -0.58
CA GLY A 13 -11.26 17.05 -0.87
C GLY A 13 -10.96 15.56 -0.82
N VAL A 14 -10.02 15.09 -1.65
CA VAL A 14 -9.67 13.67 -1.75
C VAL A 14 -8.29 13.42 -1.17
N ILE A 15 -8.19 12.37 -0.35
CA ILE A 15 -6.90 11.84 0.09
C ILE A 15 -6.59 10.57 -0.71
N ARG A 16 -5.35 10.46 -1.20
CA ARG A 16 -4.78 9.23 -1.77
C ARG A 16 -3.73 8.70 -0.82
N THR A 17 -3.88 7.46 -0.38
CA THR A 17 -2.93 6.78 0.51
C THR A 17 -2.32 5.59 -0.23
N VAL A 18 -0.99 5.55 -0.28
CA VAL A 18 -0.23 4.42 -0.84
C VAL A 18 0.65 3.82 0.26
N THR A 19 0.55 2.51 0.46
CA THR A 19 1.25 1.76 1.51
C THR A 19 1.47 0.32 1.03
N PRO A 20 2.42 -0.45 1.62
CA PRO A 20 2.50 -1.89 1.32
C PRO A 20 1.14 -2.58 1.54
N ASP A 21 0.75 -3.43 0.60
CA ASP A 21 -0.46 -4.26 0.72
C ASP A 21 -0.13 -5.51 1.53
N LEU A 22 -0.48 -5.55 2.82
CA LEU A 22 -0.15 -6.70 3.66
C LEU A 22 -0.83 -7.99 3.16
N ARG A 23 -2.05 -7.91 2.63
CA ARG A 23 -2.78 -9.06 2.07
C ARG A 23 -1.99 -9.66 0.92
N ALA A 24 -1.55 -8.83 -0.03
CA ALA A 24 -0.76 -9.29 -1.18
C ALA A 24 0.54 -9.99 -0.74
N HIS A 25 1.25 -9.45 0.25
CA HIS A 25 2.47 -10.07 0.77
C HIS A 25 2.23 -11.39 1.50
N VAL A 26 1.13 -11.52 2.25
CA VAL A 26 0.73 -12.78 2.89
C VAL A 26 0.35 -13.82 1.83
N ASP A 27 -0.40 -13.41 0.80
CA ASP A 27 -0.79 -14.32 -0.27
C ASP A 27 0.44 -14.83 -1.05
N MET A 28 1.43 -13.96 -1.28
CA MET A 28 2.73 -14.37 -1.84
C MET A 28 3.46 -15.38 -0.94
N TYR A 29 3.54 -15.12 0.37
CA TYR A 29 4.15 -16.05 1.31
C TYR A 29 3.48 -17.44 1.29
N LEU A 30 2.14 -17.48 1.23
CA LEU A 30 1.38 -18.73 1.20
C LEU A 30 1.54 -19.52 -0.10
N GLN A 31 1.98 -18.89 -1.20
CA GLN A 31 2.28 -19.60 -2.46
C GLN A 31 3.56 -20.46 -2.39
N GLY A 32 4.43 -20.23 -1.39
CA GLY A 32 5.67 -21.00 -1.21
C GLY A 32 6.77 -20.66 -2.21
N ASP A 33 7.71 -21.58 -2.39
CA ASP A 33 9.04 -21.29 -2.97
C ASP A 33 9.03 -20.68 -4.38
N GLY A 34 8.00 -20.89 -5.20
CA GLY A 34 7.90 -20.29 -6.53
C GLY A 34 7.87 -18.75 -6.52
N VAL A 35 7.44 -18.15 -5.41
CA VAL A 35 7.22 -16.71 -5.30
C VAL A 35 8.52 -15.89 -5.23
N VAL A 36 9.65 -16.51 -4.87
CA VAL A 36 10.92 -15.79 -4.73
C VAL A 36 11.48 -15.28 -6.07
N ASN A 37 10.85 -15.60 -7.19
CA ASN A 37 11.23 -15.10 -8.53
C ASN A 37 10.15 -14.22 -9.17
N ASN A 38 9.13 -13.80 -8.43
CA ASN A 38 8.12 -12.89 -8.95
C ASN A 38 8.63 -11.45 -9.05
N GLU A 39 7.81 -10.56 -9.63
CA GLU A 39 8.19 -9.16 -9.87
C GLU A 39 8.55 -8.41 -8.58
N VAL A 40 7.86 -8.69 -7.47
CA VAL A 40 8.14 -8.07 -6.16
C VAL A 40 9.50 -8.51 -5.64
N ALA A 41 9.80 -9.80 -5.72
CA ALA A 41 11.08 -10.38 -5.32
C ALA A 41 12.24 -9.82 -6.17
N LEU A 42 12.02 -9.67 -7.48
CA LEU A 42 13.00 -9.07 -8.40
C LEU A 42 13.23 -7.61 -8.04
N HIS A 43 12.16 -6.81 -7.85
CA HIS A 43 12.26 -5.42 -7.43
C HIS A 43 13.04 -5.27 -6.11
N TYR A 44 12.74 -6.11 -5.12
CA TYR A 44 13.47 -6.11 -3.85
C TYR A 44 14.97 -6.39 -4.02
N ARG A 45 15.35 -7.31 -4.91
CA ARG A 45 16.76 -7.53 -5.23
C ARG A 45 17.40 -6.34 -5.94
N ASP A 46 16.67 -5.69 -6.85
CA ASP A 46 17.16 -4.52 -7.60
C ASP A 46 17.47 -3.34 -6.68
N ILE A 47 16.73 -3.18 -5.58
CA ILE A 47 17.00 -2.17 -4.55
C ILE A 47 17.95 -2.67 -3.44
N GLY A 48 18.59 -3.82 -3.63
CA GLY A 48 19.65 -4.34 -2.75
C GLY A 48 19.19 -5.20 -1.58
N MET A 49 17.94 -5.66 -1.55
CA MET A 49 17.43 -6.56 -0.52
C MET A 49 17.76 -8.02 -0.84
N GLN A 50 17.98 -8.82 0.21
CA GLN A 50 18.09 -10.27 0.08
C GLN A 50 16.71 -10.93 0.12
N VAL A 51 16.38 -11.67 -0.94
CA VAL A 51 15.19 -12.51 -1.06
C VAL A 51 15.62 -13.94 -1.34
N GLU A 52 15.59 -14.79 -0.31
CA GLU A 52 15.99 -16.20 -0.35
C GLU A 52 14.81 -17.11 -0.05
N TYR A 53 13.90 -16.68 0.83
CA TYR A 53 12.75 -17.46 1.29
C TYR A 53 11.44 -16.69 1.07
N PRO A 54 10.28 -17.37 0.92
CA PRO A 54 8.98 -16.71 0.81
C PRO A 54 8.69 -15.72 1.94
N ILE A 55 9.18 -15.99 3.16
CA ILE A 55 9.02 -15.09 4.31
C ILE A 55 9.71 -13.73 4.12
N ASP A 56 10.73 -13.64 3.24
CA ASP A 56 11.40 -12.38 2.96
C ASP A 56 10.46 -11.37 2.31
N LEU A 57 9.46 -11.82 1.54
CA LEU A 57 8.46 -10.94 0.95
C LEU A 57 7.56 -10.29 2.00
N ILE A 58 7.40 -10.87 3.19
CA ILE A 58 6.74 -10.20 4.31
C ILE A 58 7.75 -9.39 5.12
N ARG A 59 8.91 -9.98 5.43
CA ARG A 59 9.93 -9.36 6.29
C ARG A 59 10.43 -8.03 5.74
N ILE A 60 10.63 -7.91 4.43
CA ILE A 60 11.17 -6.70 3.80
C ILE A 60 10.26 -5.49 4.02
N PRO A 61 9.00 -5.48 3.57
CA PRO A 61 8.12 -4.32 3.76
C PRO A 61 7.80 -4.09 5.23
N VAL A 62 7.64 -5.13 6.05
CA VAL A 62 7.27 -4.99 7.47
C VAL A 62 8.45 -4.53 8.33
N ALA A 63 9.56 -5.27 8.29
CA ALA A 63 10.69 -5.03 9.18
C ALA A 63 11.73 -4.12 8.54
N ALA A 64 12.24 -4.48 7.36
CA ALA A 64 13.39 -3.77 6.77
C ALA A 64 13.06 -2.33 6.35
N PHE A 65 11.83 -2.08 5.89
CA PHE A 65 11.35 -0.72 5.59
C PHE A 65 10.72 -0.02 6.81
N GLY A 66 10.73 -0.64 7.99
CA GLY A 66 10.35 0.00 9.25
C GLY A 66 8.84 0.09 9.53
N HIS A 67 7.97 -0.50 8.70
CA HIS A 67 6.52 -0.40 8.89
C HIS A 67 6.00 -1.07 10.18
N HIS A 68 6.76 -2.00 10.77
CA HIS A 68 6.48 -2.59 12.09
C HIS A 68 6.44 -1.57 13.25
N ALA A 69 7.06 -0.39 13.08
CA ALA A 69 6.98 0.69 14.07
C ALA A 69 5.65 1.47 14.01
N GLY A 70 4.86 1.27 12.95
CA GLY A 70 3.55 1.88 12.75
C GLY A 70 2.45 0.82 12.68
N TYR A 71 1.47 1.08 11.81
CA TYR A 71 0.40 0.14 11.50
C TYR A 71 0.57 -0.39 10.08
N LEU A 72 0.20 -1.64 9.85
CA LEU A 72 0.18 -2.29 8.54
C LEU A 72 -1.25 -2.42 8.06
N TYR A 73 -1.48 -2.22 6.77
CA TYR A 73 -2.82 -2.19 6.22
C TYR A 73 -3.03 -3.29 5.18
N ASP A 74 -4.19 -3.93 5.26
CA ASP A 74 -4.92 -4.41 4.10
C ASP A 74 -5.98 -3.35 3.71
N PHE A 75 -6.71 -3.62 2.62
CA PHE A 75 -7.73 -2.69 2.15
C PHE A 75 -8.86 -2.52 3.17
N GLU A 76 -9.35 -3.62 3.72
CA GLU A 76 -10.49 -3.67 4.65
C GLU A 76 -10.21 -2.82 5.90
N THR A 77 -9.02 -2.96 6.47
CA THR A 77 -8.63 -2.22 7.68
C THR A 77 -8.38 -0.74 7.37
N LEU A 78 -7.71 -0.41 6.27
CA LEU A 78 -7.52 0.99 5.89
C LEU A 78 -8.85 1.69 5.60
N ALA A 79 -9.78 0.99 4.93
CA ALA A 79 -11.11 1.51 4.65
C ALA A 79 -11.90 1.75 5.94
N ALA A 80 -11.89 0.81 6.88
CA ALA A 80 -12.53 1.00 8.17
C ALA A 80 -11.96 2.20 8.93
N GLU A 81 -10.63 2.38 8.90
CA GLU A 81 -9.96 3.49 9.57
C GLU A 81 -10.24 4.86 8.90
N LEU A 82 -10.32 4.91 7.57
CA LEU A 82 -10.76 6.10 6.82
C LEU A 82 -12.21 6.45 7.14
N GLN A 83 -13.11 5.46 7.15
CA GLN A 83 -14.52 5.66 7.50
C GLN A 83 -14.66 6.17 8.93
N ARG A 84 -13.94 5.57 9.88
CA ARG A 84 -13.91 5.99 11.29
C ARG A 84 -13.36 7.41 11.46
N ALA A 85 -12.45 7.83 10.59
CA ALA A 85 -11.95 9.20 10.55
C ALA A 85 -12.94 10.20 9.92
N GLY A 86 -14.04 9.72 9.33
CA GLY A 86 -15.13 10.51 8.77
C GLY A 86 -15.13 10.62 7.25
N PHE A 87 -14.17 10.00 6.55
CA PHE A 87 -14.15 9.98 5.08
C PHE A 87 -15.27 9.10 4.50
N SER A 88 -15.64 9.37 3.25
CA SER A 88 -16.62 8.63 2.46
C SER A 88 -16.04 8.24 1.08
N ASN A 89 -16.81 7.54 0.25
CA ASN A 89 -16.41 7.11 -1.11
C ASN A 89 -15.03 6.44 -1.14
N ILE A 90 -14.83 5.46 -0.26
CA ILE A 90 -13.54 4.80 -0.10
C ILE A 90 -13.39 3.74 -1.20
N VAL A 91 -12.37 3.89 -2.04
CA VAL A 91 -12.15 3.04 -3.21
C VAL A 91 -10.71 2.56 -3.30
N ARG A 92 -10.52 1.31 -3.72
CA ARG A 92 -9.22 0.79 -4.13
C ARG A 92 -8.91 1.29 -5.54
N CYS A 93 -7.70 1.78 -5.75
CA CYS A 93 -7.24 2.31 -7.04
C CYS A 93 -6.06 1.50 -7.57
N SER A 94 -5.86 1.53 -8.88
CA SER A 94 -4.58 1.13 -9.48
C SER A 94 -3.52 2.18 -9.13
N LEU A 95 -2.24 1.76 -9.11
CA LEU A 95 -1.13 2.69 -8.95
C LEU A 95 -1.04 3.62 -10.16
N GLY A 96 -0.73 4.90 -9.92
CA GLY A 96 -0.66 5.95 -10.95
C GLY A 96 -2.03 6.41 -11.50
N GLU A 97 -3.09 5.63 -11.30
CA GLU A 97 -4.42 5.93 -11.83
C GLU A 97 -5.34 6.56 -10.79
N SER A 98 -6.10 7.57 -11.23
CA SER A 98 -7.15 8.23 -10.46
C SER A 98 -8.19 8.87 -11.38
N GLU A 99 -9.43 8.95 -10.92
CA GLU A 99 -10.47 9.78 -11.55
C GLU A 99 -10.13 11.27 -11.44
N HIS A 100 -9.38 11.65 -10.40
CA HIS A 100 -8.91 13.01 -10.19
C HIS A 100 -7.58 13.23 -10.91
N GLU A 101 -7.58 14.08 -11.94
CA GLU A 101 -6.39 14.38 -12.74
C GLU A 101 -5.18 14.79 -11.88
N ALA A 102 -5.42 15.59 -10.83
CA ALA A 102 -4.36 16.06 -9.92
C ALA A 102 -3.71 14.95 -9.08
N LEU A 103 -4.28 13.74 -9.03
CA LEU A 103 -3.78 12.60 -8.27
C LEU A 103 -3.12 11.52 -9.14
N ARG A 104 -3.13 11.69 -10.45
CA ARG A 104 -2.48 10.75 -11.39
C ARG A 104 -0.96 10.85 -11.29
N ASP A 105 -0.30 9.71 -11.47
CA ASP A 105 1.17 9.59 -11.55
C ASP A 105 1.95 10.14 -10.34
N LEU A 106 1.30 10.27 -9.17
CA LEU A 106 1.94 10.72 -7.93
C LEU A 106 2.60 9.59 -7.13
N ASP A 107 2.35 8.34 -7.50
CA ASP A 107 2.82 7.18 -6.74
C ASP A 107 4.29 6.89 -7.04
N LEU A 108 5.17 7.20 -6.08
CA LEU A 108 6.62 7.05 -6.22
C LEU A 108 7.09 5.59 -6.38
N ARG A 109 6.20 4.62 -6.17
CA ARG A 109 6.48 3.17 -6.11
C ARG A 109 5.53 2.34 -6.98
N GLY A 110 5.04 2.92 -8.09
CA GLY A 110 4.14 2.24 -9.01
C GLY A 110 4.70 0.96 -9.67
N HIS A 111 6.03 0.80 -9.69
CA HIS A 111 6.75 -0.27 -10.38
C HIS A 111 7.15 -1.45 -9.46
N GLU A 112 6.75 -1.46 -8.18
CA GLU A 112 7.17 -2.48 -7.21
C GLU A 112 6.41 -3.83 -7.33
N GLY A 113 6.09 -4.27 -8.55
CA GLY A 113 5.50 -5.59 -8.81
C GLY A 113 4.10 -5.83 -8.22
N GLY A 114 3.33 -4.77 -7.96
CA GLY A 114 1.93 -4.87 -7.52
C GLY A 114 1.71 -5.14 -6.03
N ALA A 115 2.75 -5.04 -5.19
CA ALA A 115 2.61 -5.25 -3.74
C ALA A 115 2.28 -3.98 -2.94
N GLN A 116 1.74 -2.96 -3.61
CA GLN A 116 1.30 -1.71 -3.00
C GLN A 116 -0.22 -1.62 -3.03
N LEU A 117 -0.78 -1.08 -1.96
CA LEU A 117 -2.18 -0.74 -1.82
C LEU A 117 -2.35 0.76 -2.04
N ALA A 118 -3.12 1.14 -3.05
CA ALA A 118 -3.58 2.52 -3.24
C ALA A 118 -5.07 2.64 -2.91
N VAL A 119 -5.40 3.58 -2.02
CA VAL A 119 -6.79 3.86 -1.61
C VAL A 119 -7.06 5.35 -1.67
N GLU A 120 -8.20 5.70 -2.27
CA GLU A 120 -8.72 7.07 -2.27
C GLU A 120 -9.98 7.16 -1.40
N ALA A 121 -10.17 8.31 -0.75
CA ALA A 121 -11.37 8.62 0.02
C ALA A 121 -11.66 10.12 0.07
N THR A 122 -12.94 10.49 0.15
CA THR A 122 -13.42 11.88 0.12
C THR A 122 -13.68 12.42 1.53
N ALA A 123 -13.21 13.64 1.81
CA ALA A 123 -13.45 14.38 3.04
C ALA A 123 -14.86 15.01 3.06
#